data_AF-A0A496B265-F1
#
_entry.id   AF-A0A496B265-F1
#
_cell.length_a   1.000
_cell.length_b   1.000
_cell.length_c   1.000
_cell.angle_alpha   90.00
_cell.angle_beta   90.00
_cell.angle_gamma   90.00
#
_symmetry.space_group_name_H-M   'P 1'
#
loop_
_entity.id
_entity.type
_entity.pdbx_description
1 polymer ?
#
loop_
_entity_poly.entity_id
_entity_poly.type
_entity_poly.pdbx_seq_one_letter_code
_entity_poly.pdbx_strand_id
1 'polypeptide(L)' 'MNVRDITDAEVYELGLEVLLDKLGHAGTIRFLQQCEPTTGDYTVKRHKWLDGLDMETIMQGIQKLR' A
#
# COMPACT_ATOMS: atom_id res chain seq x y z
N MET A 1 -9.02 -28.74 3.16
CA MET A 1 -7.60 -28.42 2.97
C MET A 1 -6.98 -28.27 4.35
N ASN A 2 -5.83 -28.88 4.61
CA ASN A 2 -5.12 -28.69 5.87
C ASN A 2 -4.06 -27.62 5.66
N VAL A 3 -4.08 -26.57 6.48
CA VAL A 3 -3.17 -25.42 6.35
C VAL A 3 -1.69 -25.81 6.53
N ARG A 4 -1.41 -26.95 7.17
CA ARG A 4 -0.04 -27.46 7.38
C ARG A 4 0.57 -28.11 6.13
N ASP A 5 -0.25 -28.39 5.13
CA ASP A 5 0.14 -29.15 3.94
C ASP A 5 0.28 -28.25 2.72
N ILE A 6 0.15 -26.92 2.89
CA ILE A 6 0.25 -25.92 1.82
C ILE A 6 1.41 -24.96 2.08
N THR A 7 1.97 -24.44 0.99
CA THR A 7 3.05 -23.46 1.00
C THR A 7 2.55 -22.09 1.48
N ASP A 8 3.45 -21.24 1.93
CA ASP A 8 3.13 -19.86 2.31
C ASP A 8 2.50 -19.07 1.16
N ALA A 9 2.88 -19.37 -0.09
CA ALA A 9 2.28 -18.78 -1.28
C ALA A 9 0.80 -19.18 -1.43
N GLU A 10 0.47 -20.46 -1.25
CA GLU A 10 -0.91 -20.95 -1.29
C GLU A 10 -1.74 -20.39 -0.12
N VAL A 11 -1.16 -20.23 1.07
CA VAL A 11 -1.81 -19.54 2.20
C VAL A 11 -2.11 -18.08 1.85
N TYR A 12 -1.17 -17.39 1.21
CA TYR A 12 -1.32 -16.00 0.81
C TYR A 12 -2.40 -15.82 -0.26
N GLU A 13 -2.41 -16.65 -1.30
CA GLU A 13 -3.43 -16.65 -2.36
C GLU A 13 -4.82 -16.92 -1.79
N LEU A 14 -4.95 -17.96 -0.96
CA LEU A 14 -6.21 -18.27 -0.29
C LEU A 14 -6.69 -17.11 0.61
N GLY A 15 -5.78 -16.46 1.32
CA GLY A 15 -6.08 -15.27 2.12
C GLY A 15 -6.59 -14.11 1.27
N LEU A 16 -5.96 -13.84 0.13
CA LEU A 16 -6.41 -12.82 -0.81
C LEU A 16 -7.80 -13.11 -1.37
N GLU A 17 -8.08 -14.35 -1.77
CA GLU A 17 -9.39 -14.76 -2.27
C GLU A 17 -10.50 -14.51 -1.23
N VAL A 18 -10.27 -14.93 0.01
CA VAL A 18 -11.22 -14.72 1.11
C VAL A 18 -11.45 -13.23 1.37
N LEU A 19 -10.38 -12.43 1.37
CA LEU A 19 -10.49 -10.99 1.57
C LEU A 19 -11.24 -10.32 0.42
N LEU A 20 -10.99 -10.71 -0.82
CA LEU A 20 -11.69 -10.18 -1.99
C LEU A 20 -13.18 -10.54 -1.97
N ASP A 21 -13.53 -11.77 -1.61
CA ASP A 21 -14.93 -12.22 -1.48
C ASP A 21 -15.68 -11.43 -0.39
N LYS A 22 -15.04 -11.20 0.76
CA LYS A 22 -15.70 -10.55 1.91
C LYS A 22 -15.70 -9.03 1.89
N LEU A 23 -14.63 -8.42 1.35
CA LEU A 23 -14.40 -6.98 1.45
C LEU A 23 -14.46 -6.26 0.11
N GLY A 24 -14.42 -7.01 -1.00
CA GLY A 24 -14.20 -6.46 -2.34
C GLY A 24 -12.82 -5.80 -2.47
N HIS A 25 -12.44 -5.46 -3.70
CA HIS A 25 -11.12 -4.91 -4.01
C HIS A 25 -10.69 -3.74 -3.11
N ALA A 26 -11.57 -2.75 -2.89
CA ALA A 26 -11.26 -1.57 -2.09
C ALA A 26 -11.07 -1.90 -0.60
N GLY A 27 -11.86 -2.84 -0.06
CA GLY A 27 -11.75 -3.25 1.33
C GLY A 27 -10.51 -4.13 1.57
N THR A 28 -10.16 -5.01 0.63
CA THR A 28 -8.94 -5.81 0.66
C THR A 28 -7.69 -4.94 0.69
N ILE A 29 -7.60 -3.94 -0.19
CA ILE A 29 -6.46 -3.01 -0.23
C ILE A 29 -6.30 -2.28 1.12
N ARG A 30 -7.41 -1.76 1.67
CA ARG A 30 -7.38 -1.08 2.98
C ARG A 30 -6.98 -2.00 4.13
N PHE A 31 -7.41 -3.27 4.08
CA PHE A 31 -7.02 -4.28 5.07
C PHE A 31 -5.53 -4.58 4.99
N LEU A 32 -5.01 -4.84 3.79
CA LEU A 32 -3.58 -5.11 3.58
C LEU A 32 -2.71 -3.92 4.03
N GLN A 33 -3.14 -2.68 3.75
CA GLN A 33 -2.47 -1.46 4.23
C GLN A 33 -2.42 -1.33 5.77
N GLN A 34 -3.34 -1.97 6.51
CA GLN A 34 -3.32 -2.01 7.98
C GLN A 34 -2.45 -3.17 8.51
N CYS A 35 -2.36 -4.26 7.75
CA CYS A 35 -1.57 -5.44 8.10
C CYS A 35 -0.10 -5.32 7.72
N GLU A 36 0.24 -4.47 6.74
CA GLU A 36 1.62 -4.10 6.50
C GLU A 36 2.14 -3.27 7.68
N PRO A 37 3.25 -3.66 8.33
CA PRO A 37 4.07 -2.66 8.98
C PRO A 37 4.49 -1.72 7.84
N THR A 38 4.18 -0.43 7.95
CA THR A 38 4.74 0.59 7.07
C THR A 38 6.27 0.56 7.19
N THR A 39 6.92 -0.31 6.43
CA THR A 39 8.39 -0.32 6.31
C THR A 39 8.87 0.94 5.59
N GLY A 40 7.95 1.72 5.00
CA GLY A 40 8.16 3.13 4.74
C GLY A 40 7.66 3.98 5.89
N ASP A 41 8.56 4.48 6.73
CA ASP A 41 8.28 5.69 7.48
C ASP A 41 8.03 6.83 6.48
N TYR A 42 6.77 6.99 6.09
CA TYR A 42 6.33 8.03 5.16
C TYR A 42 6.67 9.41 5.73
N THR A 43 6.71 9.58 7.05
CA THR A 43 7.14 10.83 7.69
C THR A 43 8.58 11.14 7.31
N VAL A 44 9.49 10.17 7.45
CA VAL A 44 10.91 10.32 7.05
C VAL A 44 11.05 10.52 5.54
N LYS A 45 10.29 9.80 4.72
CA LYS A 45 10.35 9.95 3.25
C LYS A 45 9.80 11.31 2.78
N ARG A 46 8.71 11.78 3.40
CA ARG A 46 8.10 13.09 3.14
C ARG A 46 9.08 14.22 3.42
N HIS A 47 9.77 14.18 4.56
CA HIS A 47 10.80 15.17 4.89
C HIS A 47 11.89 15.23 3.82
N LYS A 48 12.37 14.06 3.34
CA LYS A 48 13.36 14.01 2.25
C LYS A 48 12.85 14.57 0.92
N TRP A 49 11.56 14.45 0.64
CA TRP A 49 10.99 14.82 -0.66
C TRP A 49 10.47 16.26 -0.70
N LEU A 50 9.96 16.80 0.40
CA LEU A 50 9.19 18.04 0.41
C LEU A 50 9.82 19.20 1.18
N ASP A 51 10.69 18.95 2.17
CA ASP A 51 11.20 20.05 3.03
C ASP A 51 12.06 21.06 2.26
N GLY A 52 12.66 20.65 1.14
CA GLY A 52 13.46 21.50 0.27
C GLY A 52 12.70 22.13 -0.91
N LEU A 53 11.39 21.89 -1.03
CA LEU A 53 10.58 22.42 -2.13
C LEU A 53 9.67 23.53 -1.64
N ASP A 54 9.63 24.65 -2.37
CA ASP A 54 8.61 25.67 -2.15
C ASP A 54 7.31 25.34 -2.89
N MET A 55 6.24 26.01 -2.46
CA MET A 55 4.90 25.82 -3.05
C MET A 55 4.85 26.17 -4.53
N GLU A 56 5.69 27.11 -4.99
CA GLU A 56 5.74 27.50 -6.39
C GLU A 56 6.28 26.37 -7.26
N THR A 57 7.37 25.73 -6.83
CA THR A 57 8.02 24.59 -7.47
C THR A 57 7.06 23.40 -7.56
N ILE A 58 6.31 23.15 -6.49
CA ILE A 58 5.29 22.08 -6.47
C ILE A 58 4.19 22.37 -7.51
N MET A 59 3.68 23.59 -7.54
CA MET A 59 2.62 23.99 -8.47
C MET A 59 3.06 23.93 -9.93
N GLN A 60 4.30 24.32 -10.23
CA GLN A 60 4.88 24.19 -11.57
C GLN A 60 5.00 22.71 -12.01
N GLY A 61 5.38 21.82 -11.09
CA GLY A 61 5.41 20.38 -11.35
C GLY A 61 4.03 19.82 -11.70
N ILE A 62 3.00 20.21 -10.96
CA ILE A 62 1.61 19.79 -11.21
C ILE A 62 1.12 20.28 -12.58
N GLN A 63 1.48 21.51 -12.98
CA GLN A 63 1.11 22.06 -14.28
C GLN A 63 1.77 21.31 -15.45
N LYS A 64 3.00 20.81 -15.27
CA LYS A 64 3.73 20.04 -16.30
C LYS A 64 3.23 18.60 -16.49
N LEU A 65 2.45 18.07 -15.54
CA LEU A 65 1.86 16.73 -15.60
C LEU A 65 0.48 16.71 -16.27
N ARG A 66 -0.07 17.89 -16.63
CA ARG A 66 -1.30 18.06 -17.40
C ARG A 66 -0.98 18.30 -18.87
#